data_AF-A0AAD6TV50-F1
#
_entry.id   AF-A0AAD6TV50-F1
#
_cell.length_a   1.000
_cell.length_b   1.000
_cell.length_c   1.000
_cell.angle_alpha   90.00
_cell.angle_beta   90.00
_cell.angle_gamma   90.00
#
_symmetry.space_group_name_H-M   'P 1'
#
loop_
_entity.id
_entity.type
_entity.pdbx_description
1 polymer ?
#
loop_
_entity_poly.entity_id
_entity_poly.type
_entity_poly.pdbx_seq_one_letter_code
_entity_poly.pdbx_strand_id
1 'polypeptide(L)'
;MHIIPASSRYELGAESWHNLLPEGGHIVHASGADGVVQTYTVALFHQLRCLEILHDAYVDEGSHLTSPLAAHCMNYLRQTILCQMDMRTEVQGSIFTYNGFDQLCYDWEVIYDAAQKNFDDYSKFR
;
A
#
# COMPACT_ATOMS: atom_id res chain seq x y z
N MET A 1 -6.38 -22.12 11.91
CA MET A 1 -5.21 -21.68 11.13
C MET A 1 -5.68 -21.51 9.70
N HIS A 2 -5.96 -20.27 9.30
CA HIS A 2 -6.24 -19.97 7.90
C HIS A 2 -4.89 -19.82 7.22
N ILE A 3 -4.55 -20.74 6.32
CA ILE A 3 -3.30 -20.66 5.56
C ILE A 3 -3.56 -19.66 4.44
N ILE A 4 -2.91 -18.50 4.52
CA ILE A 4 -2.88 -17.55 3.41
C ILE A 4 -1.84 -18.10 2.45
N PRO A 5 -2.23 -18.60 1.27
CA PRO A 5 -1.27 -19.10 0.29
C PRO A 5 -0.34 -17.95 -0.11
N ALA A 6 0.90 -18.28 -0.49
CA ALA A 6 1.82 -17.29 -1.05
C ALA A 6 1.15 -16.64 -2.26
N SER A 7 0.78 -15.36 -2.14
CA SER A 7 0.23 -14.58 -3.24
C SER A 7 1.36 -14.23 -4.21
N SER A 8 1.13 -14.36 -5.51
CA SER A 8 2.07 -13.88 -6.53
C SER A 8 2.38 -12.38 -6.40
N ARG A 9 1.51 -11.63 -5.69
CA ARG A 9 1.71 -10.21 -5.36
C ARG A 9 2.88 -9.96 -4.39
N TYR A 10 3.21 -10.95 -3.55
CA TYR A 10 4.28 -10.86 -2.55
C TYR A 10 5.53 -11.66 -2.92
N GLU A 11 5.58 -12.23 -4.13
CA GLU A 11 6.83 -12.77 -4.66
C GLU A 11 7.85 -11.64 -4.81
N LEU A 12 9.11 -11.89 -4.46
CA LEU A 12 10.18 -10.90 -4.53
C LEU A 12 10.85 -10.95 -5.92
N GLY A 13 10.85 -9.85 -6.69
CA GLY A 13 11.52 -9.77 -7.98
C GLY A 13 11.12 -8.55 -8.83
N ALA A 14 11.81 -8.31 -9.94
CA ALA A 14 11.53 -7.18 -10.83
C ALA A 14 10.12 -7.26 -11.47
N GLU A 15 9.68 -8.46 -11.87
CA GLU A 15 8.34 -8.67 -12.45
C GLU A 15 7.21 -8.50 -11.44
N SER A 16 7.48 -8.69 -10.15
CA SER A 16 6.43 -8.60 -9.12
C SER A 16 6.05 -7.17 -8.75
N TRP A 17 6.88 -6.17 -9.09
CA TRP A 17 6.52 -4.75 -8.94
C TRP A 17 5.25 -4.38 -9.71
N HIS A 18 5.03 -5.00 -10.87
CA HIS A 18 3.82 -4.79 -11.68
C HIS A 18 2.56 -5.41 -11.04
N ASN A 19 2.69 -6.33 -10.07
CA ASN A 19 1.58 -7.02 -9.43
C ASN A 19 1.16 -6.38 -8.08
N LEU A 20 1.81 -5.29 -7.68
CA LEU A 20 1.59 -4.63 -6.39
C LEU A 20 0.20 -3.99 -6.28
N LEU A 21 -0.38 -3.58 -7.40
CA LEU A 21 -1.66 -2.88 -7.45
C LEU A 21 -2.76 -3.74 -8.09
N PRO A 22 -4.04 -3.52 -7.74
CA PRO A 22 -5.15 -4.06 -8.52
C PRO A 22 -5.19 -3.40 -9.91
N GLU A 23 -6.03 -3.92 -10.80
CA GLU A 23 -6.13 -3.41 -12.18
C GLU A 23 -6.54 -1.93 -12.25
N GLY A 24 -7.39 -1.48 -11.32
CA GLY A 24 -7.74 -0.07 -11.14
C GLY A 24 -6.62 0.80 -10.56
N GLY A 25 -5.43 0.25 -10.31
CA GLY A 25 -4.29 0.95 -9.74
C GLY A 25 -4.49 1.29 -8.26
N HIS A 26 -4.14 2.50 -7.88
CA HIS A 26 -4.20 2.94 -6.47
C HIS A 26 -5.46 3.75 -6.13
N ILE A 27 -6.40 3.86 -7.07
CA ILE A 27 -7.58 4.70 -6.92
C ILE A 27 -8.85 3.87 -6.69
N VAL A 28 -9.78 4.47 -5.98
CA VAL A 28 -11.14 3.95 -5.79
C VAL A 28 -12.14 5.08 -5.95
N HIS A 29 -13.36 4.75 -6.35
CA HIS A 29 -14.44 5.69 -6.57
C HIS A 29 -15.55 5.46 -5.55
N ALA A 30 -15.97 6.52 -4.86
CA ALA A 30 -17.07 6.45 -3.92
C ALA A 30 -18.03 7.62 -4.10
N SER A 31 -19.33 7.36 -3.97
CA SER A 31 -20.36 8.39 -4.04
C SER A 31 -20.47 9.12 -2.70
N GLY A 32 -20.40 10.45 -2.76
CA GLY A 32 -20.71 11.31 -1.63
C GLY A 32 -22.19 11.28 -1.25
N ALA A 33 -22.53 11.90 -0.12
CA ALA A 33 -23.92 12.00 0.34
C ALA A 33 -24.83 12.78 -0.63
N ASP A 34 -24.24 13.60 -1.49
CA ASP A 34 -24.86 14.34 -2.59
C ASP A 34 -25.03 13.51 -3.88
N GLY A 35 -24.58 12.25 -3.87
CA GLY A 35 -24.60 11.37 -5.03
C GLY A 35 -23.46 11.61 -6.02
N VAL A 36 -22.56 12.57 -5.75
CA VAL A 36 -21.42 12.86 -6.63
C VAL A 36 -20.33 11.83 -6.41
N VAL A 37 -19.89 11.17 -7.49
CA VAL A 37 -18.78 10.22 -7.45
C VAL A 37 -17.47 10.99 -7.32
N GLN A 38 -16.70 10.67 -6.29
CA GLN A 38 -15.37 11.23 -6.02
C GLN A 38 -14.30 10.13 -6.09
N THR A 39 -13.10 10.54 -6.47
CA THR A 39 -11.93 9.68 -6.53
C THR A 39 -11.12 9.80 -5.25
N TYR A 40 -10.77 8.65 -4.70
CA TYR A 40 -9.94 8.53 -3.50
C TYR A 40 -8.80 7.56 -3.78
N THR A 41 -7.85 7.50 -2.85
CA THR A 41 -6.82 6.46 -2.83
C THR A 41 -6.87 5.73 -1.49
N VAL A 42 -6.76 4.40 -1.53
CA VAL A 42 -6.62 3.61 -0.31
C VAL A 42 -5.18 3.76 0.16
N ALA A 43 -4.97 4.03 1.46
CA ALA A 43 -3.64 4.27 2.01
C ALA A 43 -2.64 3.16 1.65
N LEU A 44 -3.05 1.89 1.73
CA LEU A 44 -2.27 0.73 1.29
C LEU A 44 -1.75 0.90 -0.15
N PHE A 45 -2.65 1.13 -1.11
CA PHE A 45 -2.26 1.22 -2.51
C PHE A 45 -1.47 2.49 -2.82
N HIS A 46 -1.72 3.59 -2.12
CA HIS A 46 -0.91 4.80 -2.28
C HIS A 46 0.54 4.57 -1.84
N GLN A 47 0.74 3.86 -0.72
CA GLN A 47 2.07 3.49 -0.25
C GLN A 47 2.79 2.60 -1.28
N LEU A 48 2.10 1.58 -1.81
CA LEU A 48 2.65 0.70 -2.84
C LEU A 48 2.98 1.44 -4.15
N ARG A 49 2.09 2.32 -4.62
CA ARG A 49 2.35 3.16 -5.80
C ARG A 49 3.55 4.10 -5.59
N CYS A 50 3.70 4.67 -4.40
CA CYS A 50 4.86 5.47 -4.05
C CYS A 50 6.16 4.65 -4.06
N LEU A 51 6.12 3.40 -3.62
CA LEU A 51 7.28 2.50 -3.66
C LEU A 51 7.68 2.16 -5.11
N GLU A 52 6.71 1.87 -5.98
CA GLU A 52 6.94 1.63 -7.41
C GLU A 52 7.58 2.86 -8.09
N ILE A 53 7.02 4.06 -7.89
CA ILE A 53 7.58 5.31 -8.44
C ILE A 53 9.04 5.52 -7.99
N LEU A 54 9.35 5.22 -6.73
CA LEU A 54 10.71 5.36 -6.23
C LEU A 54 11.64 4.29 -6.79
N HIS A 55 11.17 3.05 -6.92
CA HIS A 55 11.91 1.98 -7.58
C HIS A 55 12.32 2.43 -8.99
N ASP A 56 11.38 2.92 -9.79
CA ASP A 56 11.64 3.37 -11.17
C ASP A 56 12.63 4.55 -11.19
N ALA A 57 12.47 5.51 -10.28
CA ALA A 57 13.38 6.65 -10.15
C ALA A 57 14.82 6.22 -9.78
N TYR A 58 14.99 5.16 -9.00
CA TYR A 58 16.32 4.65 -8.61
C TYR A 58 16.93 3.69 -9.63
N VAL A 59 16.12 2.84 -10.26
CA VAL A 59 16.59 1.74 -11.13
C VAL A 59 16.62 2.14 -12.60
N ASP A 60 15.57 2.78 -13.11
CA ASP A 60 15.38 3.01 -14.54
C ASP A 60 15.87 4.40 -14.99
N GLU A 61 15.72 5.43 -14.16
CA GLU A 61 16.14 6.78 -14.56
C GLU A 61 17.66 6.99 -14.47
N GLY A 62 18.39 6.10 -13.79
CA GLY A 62 19.86 6.16 -13.62
C GLY A 62 20.38 7.47 -13.02
N SER A 63 19.47 8.36 -12.61
CA SER A 63 19.76 9.72 -12.21
C SER A 63 19.34 9.84 -10.75
N HIS A 64 20.28 10.18 -9.88
CA HIS A 64 19.98 10.58 -8.50
C HIS A 64 19.23 11.93 -8.43
N LEU A 65 18.53 12.34 -9.51
CA LEU A 65 17.80 13.58 -9.59
C LEU A 65 16.43 13.38 -8.94
N THR A 66 16.20 14.11 -7.86
CA THR A 66 14.91 14.08 -7.16
C THR A 66 13.86 14.80 -8.01
N SER A 67 12.97 14.06 -8.66
CA SER A 67 11.77 14.65 -9.26
C SER A 67 10.82 15.16 -8.16
N PRO A 68 9.98 16.18 -8.42
CA PRO A 68 8.98 16.63 -7.44
C PRO A 68 8.05 15.49 -7.00
N LEU A 69 7.77 14.53 -7.89
CA LEU A 69 6.96 13.36 -7.59
C LEU A 69 7.70 12.38 -6.67
N ALA A 70 8.97 12.07 -6.95
CA ALA A 70 9.77 11.22 -6.06
C ALA A 70 9.93 11.84 -4.66
N ALA A 71 10.12 13.17 -4.58
CA ALA A 71 10.16 13.89 -3.31
C ALA A 71 8.82 13.81 -2.54
N HIS A 72 7.69 13.93 -3.25
CA HIS A 72 6.36 13.72 -2.69
C HIS A 72 6.20 12.30 -2.12
N CYS A 73 6.55 11.27 -2.90
CA CYS A 73 6.45 9.87 -2.50
C CYS A 73 7.33 9.56 -1.28
N MET A 74 8.58 10.04 -1.27
CA MET A 74 9.46 9.92 -0.09
C MET A 74 8.87 10.56 1.15
N ASN A 75 8.30 11.76 1.02
CA ASN A 75 7.70 12.44 2.16
C ASN A 75 6.41 11.77 2.65
N TYR A 76 5.62 11.18 1.75
CA TYR A 76 4.42 10.41 2.11
C TYR A 76 4.77 9.12 2.87
N LEU A 77 5.76 8.36 2.39
CA LEU A 77 6.24 7.16 3.06
C LEU A 77 6.86 7.49 4.43
N ARG A 78 7.69 8.54 4.50
CA ARG A 78 8.25 9.03 5.77
C ARG A 78 7.15 9.34 6.79
N GLN A 79 6.11 10.07 6.39
CA GLN A 79 4.99 10.40 7.28
C GLN A 79 4.24 9.13 7.73
N THR A 80 3.97 8.21 6.81
CA THR A 80 3.29 6.94 7.11
C THR A 80 4.05 6.14 8.16
N ILE A 81 5.36 5.94 7.96
CA ILE A 81 6.22 5.18 8.89
C ILE A 81 6.24 5.84 10.27
N LEU A 82 6.39 7.16 10.32
CA LEU A 82 6.40 7.89 11.59
C LEU A 82 5.05 7.85 12.32
N CYS A 83 3.92 7.75 11.60
CA CYS A 83 2.60 7.60 12.22
C CYS A 83 2.36 6.20 12.81
N GLN A 84 3.02 5.17 12.28
CA GLN A 84 2.86 3.77 12.68
C GLN A 84 4.02 3.27 13.56
N MET A 85 4.97 4.15 13.90
CA MET A 85 6.15 3.74 14.65
C MET A 85 5.79 3.28 16.07
N ASP A 86 6.24 2.09 16.45
CA ASP A 86 6.12 1.62 17.83
C ASP A 86 7.21 2.30 18.68
N MET A 87 6.77 3.06 19.68
CA MET A 87 7.63 3.76 20.63
C MET A 87 7.71 3.05 21.99
N ARG A 88 7.12 1.85 22.11
CA ARG A 88 7.14 1.06 23.35
C ARG A 88 8.56 0.54 23.63
N THR A 89 8.96 0.62 24.90
CA THR A 89 10.23 0.09 25.37
C THR A 89 10.09 -1.37 25.78
N GLU A 90 10.96 -2.26 25.29
CA GLU A 90 11.02 -3.66 25.68
C GLU A 90 11.05 -3.86 27.21
N VAL A 91 10.30 -4.83 27.73
CA VAL A 91 10.26 -5.11 29.17
C VAL A 91 11.52 -5.88 29.59
N GLN A 92 12.27 -5.32 30.54
CA GLN A 92 13.44 -5.97 31.12
C GLN A 92 13.02 -7.24 31.90
N GLY A 93 13.59 -8.39 31.53
CA GLY A 93 13.39 -9.66 32.25
C GLY A 93 12.33 -10.60 31.66
N SER A 94 11.69 -10.23 30.55
CA SER A 94 10.86 -11.17 29.79
C SER A 94 11.72 -11.99 28.82
N ILE A 95 11.48 -13.31 28.75
CA ILE A 95 11.99 -14.16 27.64
C ILE A 95 11.27 -13.89 26.32
N PHE A 96 10.17 -13.12 26.36
CA PHE A 96 9.42 -12.67 25.20
C PHE A 96 9.52 -11.13 25.08
N THR A 97 10.07 -10.64 23.99
CA THR A 97 10.17 -9.20 23.64
C THR A 97 8.83 -8.64 23.17
N TYR A 98 7.73 -8.96 23.86
CA TYR A 98 6.39 -8.70 23.33
C TYR A 98 5.57 -7.80 24.26
N ASN A 99 5.39 -6.55 23.84
CA ASN A 99 4.73 -5.48 24.59
C ASN A 99 3.27 -5.21 24.17
N GLY A 100 2.61 -6.17 23.52
CA GLY A 100 1.20 -6.10 23.15
C GLY A 100 0.94 -6.70 21.77
N PHE A 101 -0.30 -7.10 21.51
CA PHE A 101 -0.71 -7.55 20.19
C PHE A 101 -0.83 -6.35 19.26
N ASP A 102 0.12 -6.17 18.35
CA ASP A 102 -0.12 -5.34 17.18
C ASP A 102 -1.28 -5.97 16.40
N GLN A 103 -2.25 -5.14 16.02
CA GLN A 103 -3.33 -5.53 15.12
C GLN A 103 -2.73 -5.64 13.72
N LEU A 104 -2.05 -6.75 13.45
CA LEU A 104 -1.54 -7.07 12.12
C LEU A 104 -2.70 -7.61 11.28
N CYS A 105 -3.02 -6.91 10.19
CA CYS A 105 -3.81 -7.50 9.12
C CYS A 105 -2.97 -8.57 8.45
N TYR A 106 -3.37 -9.83 8.62
CA TYR A 106 -2.67 -10.96 8.01
C TYR A 106 -3.13 -11.19 6.56
N ASP A 107 -4.38 -10.90 6.26
CA ASP A 107 -4.99 -11.08 4.94
C ASP A 107 -5.38 -9.74 4.32
N TRP A 108 -4.62 -9.34 3.31
CA TRP A 108 -4.85 -8.11 2.57
C TRP A 108 -5.64 -8.36 1.27
N GLU A 109 -5.82 -9.61 0.84
CA GLU A 109 -6.52 -9.94 -0.42
C GLU A 109 -7.96 -9.42 -0.41
N VAL A 110 -8.61 -9.39 0.76
CA VAL A 110 -9.93 -8.78 0.95
C VAL A 110 -9.99 -7.31 0.48
N ILE A 111 -8.91 -6.56 0.67
CA ILE A 111 -8.83 -5.16 0.22
C ILE A 111 -8.62 -5.09 -1.30
N TYR A 112 -7.81 -5.99 -1.86
CA TYR A 112 -7.63 -6.10 -3.32
C TYR A 112 -8.93 -6.47 -4.03
N ASP A 113 -9.67 -7.45 -3.53
CA ASP A 113 -10.96 -7.87 -4.07
C ASP A 113 -11.98 -6.73 -4.03
N ALA A 114 -12.04 -5.98 -2.93
CA ALA A 114 -12.91 -4.83 -2.80
C ALA A 114 -12.54 -3.71 -3.80
N ALA A 115 -11.25 -3.47 -4.02
CA ALA A 115 -10.76 -2.49 -4.97
C ALA A 115 -11.01 -2.91 -6.42
N GLN A 116 -10.83 -4.18 -6.75
CA GLN A 116 -11.15 -4.73 -8.07
C GLN A 116 -12.64 -4.60 -8.35
N LYS A 117 -13.49 -4.99 -7.39
CA LYS A 117 -14.94 -4.81 -7.50
C LYS A 117 -15.32 -3.35 -7.72
N ASN A 118 -14.67 -2.42 -7.00
CA ASN A 118 -14.90 -1.00 -7.16
C ASN A 118 -14.55 -0.52 -8.58
N PHE A 119 -13.42 -0.97 -9.12
CA PHE A 119 -12.99 -0.67 -10.48
C PHE A 119 -13.94 -1.26 -11.53
N ASP A 120 -14.34 -2.53 -11.38
CA ASP A 120 -15.26 -3.22 -12.28
C ASP A 120 -16.64 -2.55 -12.31
N ASP A 121 -17.11 -2.06 -11.16
CA ASP A 121 -18.39 -1.36 -11.07
C ASP A 121 -18.30 0.03 -11.70
N TYR A 122 -17.20 0.76 -11.49
CA TYR A 122 -16.99 2.07 -12.10
C TYR A 122 -16.77 2.00 -13.62
N SER A 123 -16.03 1.01 -14.12
CA SER A 123 -15.70 0.87 -15.54
C SER A 123 -16.93 0.65 -16.44
N LYS A 124 -18.02 0.08 -15.90
CA LYS A 124 -19.30 -0.09 -16.60
C LYS A 124 -20.01 1.25 -16.90
N PHE A 125 -19.68 2.31 -16.18
CA PHE A 125 -20.28 3.64 -16.36
C PHE A 125 -19.45 4.57 -17.26
N ARG A 126 -18.28 4.11 -17.73
CA ARG A 126 -17.39 4.83 -18.63
C ARG A 126 -17.69 4.50 -20.09
#